data_AF-A0AA88HU13-F1
#
_entry.id   AF-A0AA88HU13-F1
#
_cell.length_a   1.000
_cell.length_b   1.000
_cell.length_c   1.000
_cell.angle_alpha   90.00
_cell.angle_beta   90.00
_cell.angle_gamma   90.00
#
_symmetry.space_group_name_H-M   'P 1'
#
loop_
_entity.id
_entity.type
_entity.pdbx_description
1 polymer ?
#
loop_
_entity_poly.entity_id
_entity_poly.type
_entity_poly.pdbx_seq_one_letter_code
_entity_poly.pdbx_strand_id
1 'polypeptide(L)'
;MALTDADVQKQIKQMMGFIEQEANEKVEEIDAKAEEEFNIEKGRLVQQHRLKIMETYDRKEKAVELQKKIQSSTMLNQARLRVLKAQDDHVGNVIEETKKRLSDITRDQAKYLEVLKSLIVQGLFQLMEATVALRCREVDVSLVQRAVPDAIKVYKQATSKEAVIKIDTECFLPTGT
;
A
#
# COMPACT_ATOMS: atom_id res chain seq x y z
N MET A 1 48.87 46.82 -90.72
CA MET A 1 47.55 46.45 -91.29
C MET A 1 46.52 46.68 -90.21
N ALA A 2 45.60 47.62 -90.42
CA ALA A 2 44.49 47.84 -89.51
C ALA A 2 43.56 46.63 -89.58
N LEU A 3 43.12 46.11 -88.43
CA LEU A 3 42.10 45.05 -88.38
C LEU A 3 40.86 45.51 -89.16
N THR A 4 40.25 44.60 -89.92
CA THR A 4 39.00 44.91 -90.60
C THR A 4 37.86 44.92 -89.59
N ASP A 5 36.88 45.79 -89.80
CA ASP A 5 35.74 45.99 -88.90
C ASP A 5 34.95 44.68 -88.65
N ALA A 6 34.97 43.76 -89.62
CA ALA A 6 34.39 42.42 -89.52
C ALA A 6 35.14 41.50 -88.54
N ASP A 7 36.47 41.59 -88.44
CA ASP A 7 37.28 40.83 -87.49
C ASP A 7 37.05 41.33 -86.05
N VAL A 8 36.89 42.65 -85.89
CA VAL A 8 36.56 43.29 -84.61
C VAL A 8 35.17 42.84 -84.13
N GLN A 9 34.16 42.81 -85.00
CA GLN A 9 32.83 42.30 -84.64
C GLN A 9 32.85 40.81 -84.25
N LYS A 10 33.68 39.99 -84.92
CA LYS A 10 33.82 38.57 -84.59
C LYS A 10 34.45 38.37 -83.20
N GLN A 11 35.46 39.17 -82.84
CA GLN A 11 36.04 39.17 -81.49
C GLN A 11 35.04 39.62 -80.42
N ILE A 12 34.26 40.68 -80.67
CA ILE A 12 33.23 41.13 -79.74
C ILE A 12 32.20 40.03 -79.50
N LYS A 13 31.76 39.33 -80.55
CA LYS A 13 30.82 38.21 -80.43
C LYS A 13 31.38 37.03 -79.64
N GLN A 14 32.68 36.73 -79.80
CA GLN A 14 33.37 35.73 -78.99
C GLN A 14 33.47 36.16 -77.52
N MET A 15 33.78 37.43 -77.25
CA MET A 15 33.81 37.97 -75.88
C MET A 15 32.41 37.92 -75.23
N MET A 16 31.35 38.25 -75.97
CA MET A 16 29.97 38.14 -75.48
C MET A 16 29.61 36.69 -75.13
N GLY A 17 29.96 35.73 -75.98
CA GLY A 17 29.72 34.30 -75.71
C GLY A 17 30.48 33.80 -74.48
N PHE A 18 31.70 34.30 -74.25
CA PHE A 18 32.46 33.99 -73.03
C PHE A 18 31.79 34.56 -71.77
N ILE A 19 31.32 35.81 -71.82
CA ILE A 19 30.60 36.43 -70.69
C ILE A 19 29.31 35.67 -70.38
N GLU A 20 28.57 35.24 -71.41
CA GLU A 20 27.34 34.47 -71.25
C GLU A 20 27.62 33.07 -70.66
N GLN A 21 28.68 32.40 -71.11
CA GLN A 21 29.09 31.12 -70.55
C GLN A 21 29.55 31.25 -69.09
N GLU A 22 30.37 32.26 -68.78
CA GLU A 22 30.84 32.52 -67.42
C GLU A 22 29.66 32.84 -66.47
N ALA A 23 28.67 33.60 -66.94
CA ALA A 23 27.45 33.87 -66.18
C ALA A 23 26.64 32.58 -65.93
N ASN A 24 26.47 31.73 -66.95
CA ASN A 24 25.74 30.47 -66.81
C ASN A 24 26.45 29.48 -65.86
N GLU A 25 27.78 29.35 -65.98
CA GLU A 25 28.58 28.53 -65.05
C GLU A 25 28.46 29.05 -63.61
N LYS A 26 28.40 30.39 -63.43
CA LYS A 26 28.20 30.98 -62.10
C LYS A 26 26.81 30.71 -61.53
N VAL A 27 25.77 30.71 -62.36
CA VAL A 27 24.41 30.35 -61.95
C VAL A 27 24.36 28.88 -61.53
N GLU A 28 24.91 27.96 -62.33
CA GLU A 28 24.95 26.54 -61.99
C GLU A 28 25.73 26.28 -60.69
N GLU A 29 26.84 26.99 -60.47
CA GLU A 29 27.60 26.89 -59.21
C GLU A 29 26.77 27.35 -58.00
N ILE A 30 26.00 28.44 -58.15
CA ILE A 30 25.14 28.95 -57.07
C ILE A 30 24.01 27.96 -56.78
N ASP A 31 23.36 27.42 -57.80
CA ASP A 31 22.25 26.49 -57.63
C ASP A 31 22.72 25.18 -57.00
N ALA A 32 23.87 24.64 -57.43
CA ALA A 32 24.46 23.45 -56.83
C ALA A 32 24.81 23.66 -55.35
N LYS A 33 25.38 24.83 -55.00
CA LYS A 33 25.67 25.19 -53.60
C LYS A 33 24.41 25.37 -52.77
N ALA A 34 23.39 26.01 -53.33
CA ALA A 34 22.11 26.21 -52.64
C ALA A 34 21.43 24.87 -52.32
N GLU A 35 21.49 23.91 -53.25
CA GLU A 35 20.93 22.57 -53.04
C GLU A 35 21.74 21.76 -52.00
N GLU A 36 23.07 21.85 -52.03
CA GLU A 36 23.93 21.24 -51.02
C GLU A 36 23.63 21.80 -49.61
N GLU A 37 23.61 23.12 -49.46
CA GLU A 37 23.31 23.78 -48.19
C GLU A 37 21.90 23.45 -47.70
N PHE A 38 20.90 23.43 -48.59
CA PHE A 38 19.53 23.04 -48.23
C PHE A 38 19.48 21.61 -47.66
N ASN A 39 20.16 20.66 -48.31
CA ASN A 39 20.17 19.28 -47.87
C ASN A 39 20.89 19.10 -46.52
N ILE A 40 22.01 19.80 -46.32
CA ILE A 40 22.74 19.81 -45.05
C ILE A 40 21.85 20.37 -43.93
N GLU A 41 21.22 21.53 -44.14
CA GLU A 41 20.45 22.20 -43.10
C GLU A 41 19.15 21.46 -42.78
N LYS A 42 18.47 20.92 -43.80
CA LYS A 42 17.34 20.01 -43.62
C LYS A 42 17.75 18.78 -42.80
N GLY A 43 18.88 18.16 -43.13
CA GLY A 43 19.42 17.02 -42.39
C GLY A 43 19.67 17.38 -40.93
N ARG A 44 20.33 18.52 -40.68
CA ARG A 44 20.62 19.04 -39.34
C ARG A 44 19.36 19.23 -38.51
N LEU A 45 18.34 19.90 -39.06
CA LEU A 45 17.06 20.13 -38.38
C LEU A 45 16.34 18.83 -38.06
N VAL A 46 16.26 17.89 -39.01
CA VAL A 46 15.61 16.59 -38.80
C VAL A 46 16.31 15.80 -37.69
N GLN A 47 17.65 15.74 -37.69
CA GLN A 47 18.39 15.03 -36.64
C GLN A 47 18.20 15.69 -35.27
N GLN A 48 18.24 17.03 -35.20
CA GLN A 48 18.02 17.76 -33.95
C GLN A 48 16.63 17.49 -33.37
N HIS A 49 15.59 17.51 -34.19
CA HIS A 49 14.23 17.21 -33.73
C HIS A 49 14.03 15.74 -33.40
N ARG A 50 14.65 14.82 -34.14
CA ARG A 50 14.61 13.38 -33.85
C ARG A 50 15.20 13.06 -32.48
N LEU A 51 16.32 13.68 -32.12
CA LEU A 51 16.92 13.51 -30.79
C LEU A 51 16.00 14.01 -29.67
N LYS A 52 15.35 15.16 -29.85
CA LYS A 52 14.35 15.67 -28.90
C LYS A 52 13.17 14.70 -28.75
N ILE A 53 12.69 14.14 -29.85
CA ILE A 53 11.60 13.15 -29.83
C ILE A 53 12.05 11.90 -29.06
N MET A 54 13.22 11.34 -29.37
CA MET A 54 13.76 10.18 -28.65
C MET A 54 13.82 10.44 -27.14
N GLU A 55 14.39 11.57 -26.71
CA GLU A 55 14.48 11.91 -25.30
C GLU A 55 13.10 12.00 -24.61
N THR A 56 12.10 12.59 -25.29
CA THR A 56 10.74 12.65 -24.74
C THR A 56 10.09 11.28 -24.60
N TYR A 57 10.33 10.36 -25.54
CA TYR A 57 9.79 9.01 -25.49
C TYR A 57 10.52 8.15 -24.45
N ASP A 58 11.84 8.27 -24.32
CA ASP A 58 12.61 7.59 -23.27
C ASP A 58 12.12 7.97 -21.87
N ARG A 59 11.82 9.26 -21.65
CA ARG A 59 11.24 9.73 -20.38
C ARG A 59 9.83 9.16 -20.14
N LYS A 60 8.99 9.11 -21.18
CA LYS A 60 7.64 8.53 -21.09
C LYS A 60 7.68 7.03 -20.81
N GLU A 61 8.57 6.30 -21.47
CA GLU A 61 8.74 4.86 -21.27
C GLU A 61 9.15 4.55 -19.83
N LYS A 62 10.18 5.23 -19.32
CA LYS A 62 10.62 5.09 -17.92
C LYS A 62 9.50 5.41 -16.93
N ALA A 63 8.68 6.43 -17.20
CA ALA A 63 7.55 6.79 -16.35
C ALA A 63 6.48 5.68 -16.33
N VAL A 64 6.15 5.10 -17.49
CA VAL A 64 5.19 4.00 -17.60
C VAL A 64 5.70 2.74 -16.91
N GLU A 65 6.98 2.40 -17.08
CA GLU A 65 7.59 1.27 -16.39
C GLU A 65 7.55 1.42 -14.86
N LEU A 66 7.89 2.61 -14.36
CA LEU A 66 7.82 2.91 -12.93
C LEU A 66 6.37 2.79 -12.43
N GLN A 67 5.40 3.36 -13.14
CA GLN A 67 3.99 3.29 -12.79
C GLN A 67 3.50 1.83 -12.75
N LYS A 68 3.91 1.00 -13.72
CA LYS A 68 3.59 -0.43 -13.75
C LYS A 68 4.17 -1.18 -12.55
N LYS A 69 5.40 -0.87 -12.15
CA LYS A 69 6.04 -1.44 -10.94
C LYS A 69 5.29 -1.04 -9.67
N ILE A 70 4.91 0.23 -9.54
CA ILE A 70 4.12 0.73 -8.40
C ILE A 70 2.77 0.01 -8.36
N GLN A 71 2.04 -0.03 -9.46
CA GLN A 71 0.74 -0.70 -9.53
C GLN A 71 0.83 -2.18 -9.16
N SER A 72 1.82 -2.90 -9.69
CA SER A 72 2.07 -4.30 -9.34
C SER A 72 2.33 -4.48 -7.85
N SER A 73 3.16 -3.61 -7.26
CA SER A 73 3.47 -3.64 -5.82
C SER A 73 2.24 -3.33 -4.96
N THR A 74 1.48 -2.29 -5.31
CA THR A 74 0.24 -1.92 -4.63
C THR A 74 -0.79 -3.05 -4.69
N MET A 75 -0.95 -3.70 -5.85
CA MET A 75 -1.87 -4.82 -6.02
C MET A 75 -1.49 -6.02 -5.14
N LEU A 76 -0.20 -6.36 -5.09
CA LEU A 76 0.31 -7.43 -4.22
C LEU A 76 0.09 -7.10 -2.73
N ASN A 77 0.38 -5.86 -2.33
CA ASN A 77 0.16 -5.44 -0.95
C ASN A 77 -1.34 -5.47 -0.59
N GLN A 78 -2.21 -5.03 -1.50
CA GLN A 78 -3.66 -5.09 -1.30
C GLN A 78 -4.14 -6.54 -1.16
N ALA A 79 -3.63 -7.47 -1.97
CA ALA A 79 -3.94 -8.89 -1.84
C ALA A 79 -3.49 -9.45 -0.48
N ARG A 80 -2.27 -9.10 -0.04
CA ARG A 80 -1.75 -9.50 1.28
C ARG A 80 -2.63 -8.97 2.42
N LEU A 81 -3.01 -7.70 2.38
CA LEU A 81 -3.89 -7.10 3.40
C LEU A 81 -5.26 -7.76 3.44
N ARG A 82 -5.82 -8.17 2.29
CA ARG A 82 -7.09 -8.93 2.26
C ARG A 82 -6.96 -10.27 2.97
N VAL A 83 -5.85 -10.99 2.76
CA VAL A 83 -5.60 -12.26 3.45
C VAL A 83 -5.47 -12.05 4.96
N LEU A 84 -4.69 -11.07 5.39
CA LEU A 84 -4.52 -10.75 6.81
C LEU A 84 -5.85 -10.36 7.46
N LYS A 85 -6.66 -9.55 6.78
CA LYS A 85 -8.00 -9.20 7.27
C LYS A 85 -8.90 -10.42 7.40
N ALA A 86 -8.91 -11.31 6.40
CA ALA A 86 -9.71 -12.54 6.48
C ALA A 86 -9.26 -13.46 7.62
N GLN A 87 -7.96 -13.51 7.92
CA GLN A 87 -7.43 -14.25 9.07
C GLN A 87 -7.89 -13.63 10.39
N ASP A 88 -7.79 -12.30 10.52
CA ASP A 88 -8.23 -11.58 11.72
C ASP A 88 -9.73 -11.72 11.95
N ASP A 89 -10.53 -11.55 10.89
CA ASP A 89 -11.99 -11.76 10.91
C ASP A 89 -12.32 -13.20 11.34
N HIS A 90 -11.55 -14.20 10.87
CA HIS A 90 -11.76 -15.60 11.27
C HIS A 90 -11.47 -15.83 12.74
N VAL A 91 -10.37 -15.29 13.27
CA VAL A 91 -10.03 -15.37 14.70
C VAL A 91 -11.09 -14.65 15.54
N GLY A 92 -11.54 -13.48 15.10
CA GLY A 92 -12.63 -12.74 15.73
C GLY A 92 -13.93 -13.54 15.80
N ASN A 93 -14.29 -14.21 14.70
CA ASN A 93 -15.47 -15.08 14.66
C ASN A 93 -15.36 -16.28 15.61
N VAL A 94 -14.18 -16.91 15.70
CA VAL A 94 -13.95 -18.04 16.63
C VAL A 94 -14.08 -17.58 18.09
N ILE A 95 -13.52 -16.40 18.42
CA ILE A 95 -13.65 -15.82 19.77
C ILE A 95 -15.12 -15.54 20.08
N GLU A 96 -15.85 -14.93 19.14
CA GLU A 96 -17.26 -14.60 19.31
C GLU A 96 -18.14 -15.86 19.47
N GLU A 97 -17.89 -16.89 18.66
CA GLU A 97 -18.58 -18.17 18.79
C GLU A 97 -18.25 -18.85 20.14
N THR A 98 -17.00 -18.78 20.59
CA THR A 98 -16.59 -19.32 21.89
C THR A 98 -17.26 -18.58 23.03
N LYS A 99 -17.37 -17.23 22.97
CA LYS A 99 -18.11 -16.43 23.96
C LYS A 99 -19.58 -16.84 24.01
N LYS A 100 -20.23 -17.05 22.86
CA LYS A 100 -21.61 -17.55 22.79
C LYS A 100 -21.75 -18.92 23.44
N ARG A 101 -20.86 -19.86 23.12
CA ARG A 101 -20.85 -21.19 23.76
C ARG A 101 -20.62 -21.11 25.27
N LEU A 102 -19.75 -20.21 25.75
CA LEU A 102 -19.56 -19.96 27.18
C LEU A 102 -20.84 -19.42 27.84
N SER A 103 -21.58 -18.55 27.15
CA SER A 103 -22.90 -18.08 27.60
C SER A 103 -23.96 -19.18 27.61
N ASP A 104 -23.84 -20.23 26.80
CA ASP A 104 -24.76 -21.36 26.86
C ASP A 104 -24.50 -22.24 28.10
N ILE A 105 -23.24 -22.33 28.56
CA ILE A 105 -22.89 -23.06 29.80
C ILE A 105 -23.55 -22.42 31.02
N THR A 106 -23.72 -21.09 31.04
CA THR A 106 -24.41 -20.40 32.16
C THR A 106 -25.89 -20.77 32.27
N ARG A 107 -26.49 -21.39 31.25
CA ARG A 107 -27.87 -21.89 31.31
C ARG A 107 -28.00 -23.18 32.12
N ASP A 108 -26.95 -24.00 32.17
CA ASP A 108 -26.89 -25.24 32.95
C ASP A 108 -26.41 -24.92 34.37
N GLN A 109 -27.35 -24.73 35.30
CA GLN A 109 -27.06 -24.32 36.68
C GLN A 109 -26.11 -25.26 37.41
N ALA A 110 -26.14 -26.57 37.14
CA ALA A 110 -25.30 -27.54 37.84
C ALA A 110 -23.83 -27.39 37.43
N LYS A 111 -23.56 -27.36 36.13
CA LYS A 111 -22.20 -27.13 35.59
C LYS A 111 -21.71 -25.74 35.92
N TYR A 112 -22.57 -24.73 35.81
CA TYR A 112 -22.20 -23.35 36.10
C TYR A 112 -21.81 -23.15 37.57
N LEU A 113 -22.48 -23.81 38.51
CA LEU A 113 -22.14 -23.77 39.93
C LEU A 113 -20.76 -24.39 40.22
N GLU A 114 -20.42 -25.51 39.57
CA GLU A 114 -19.11 -26.15 39.69
C GLU A 114 -17.99 -25.25 39.15
N VAL A 115 -18.23 -24.60 38.00
CA VAL A 115 -17.30 -23.63 37.41
C VAL A 115 -17.12 -22.42 38.31
N LEU A 116 -18.21 -21.83 38.83
CA LEU A 116 -18.16 -20.70 39.76
C LEU A 116 -17.35 -21.04 41.02
N LYS A 117 -17.60 -22.21 41.62
CA LYS A 117 -16.83 -22.69 42.78
C LYS A 117 -15.34 -22.75 42.47
N SER A 118 -14.96 -23.32 41.33
CA SER A 118 -13.57 -23.45 40.90
C SER A 118 -12.89 -22.09 40.67
N LEU A 119 -13.59 -21.15 40.05
CA LEU A 119 -13.10 -19.78 39.84
C LEU A 119 -12.90 -19.02 41.16
N ILE A 120 -13.82 -19.16 42.11
CA ILE A 120 -13.70 -18.55 43.44
C ILE A 120 -12.47 -19.11 44.17
N VAL A 121 -12.31 -20.44 44.15
CA VAL A 121 -11.15 -21.11 44.76
C VAL A 121 -9.83 -20.64 44.13
N GLN A 122 -9.78 -20.52 42.79
CA GLN A 122 -8.61 -20.00 42.08
C GLN A 122 -8.26 -18.56 42.52
N GLY A 123 -9.27 -17.69 42.62
CA GLY A 123 -9.07 -16.31 43.11
C GLY A 123 -8.56 -16.25 44.54
N LEU A 124 -9.06 -17.11 45.43
CA LEU A 124 -8.60 -17.20 46.82
C LEU A 124 -7.14 -17.64 46.91
N PHE A 125 -6.73 -18.64 46.12
CA PHE A 125 -5.33 -19.08 46.06
C PHE A 125 -4.39 -17.99 45.52
N GLN A 126 -4.87 -17.14 44.62
CA GLN A 126 -4.06 -16.07 44.06
C GLN A 126 -3.93 -14.86 45.00
N LEU A 127 -4.96 -14.58 45.80
CA LEU A 127 -4.95 -13.45 46.75
C LEU A 127 -4.27 -13.80 48.08
N MET A 128 -4.50 -14.99 48.63
CA MET A 128 -3.98 -15.45 49.94
C MET A 128 -4.25 -14.53 51.15
N GLU A 129 -5.27 -13.68 51.06
CA GLU A 129 -5.65 -12.72 52.11
C GLU A 129 -6.69 -13.28 53.09
N ALA A 130 -6.73 -12.73 54.31
CA ALA A 130 -7.67 -13.16 55.36
C ALA A 130 -9.11 -12.69 55.12
N THR A 131 -9.31 -11.55 54.45
CA THR A 131 -10.64 -11.00 54.11
C THR A 131 -10.67 -10.65 52.63
N VAL A 132 -11.64 -11.21 51.90
CA VAL A 132 -11.80 -10.99 50.46
C VAL A 132 -13.20 -10.49 50.18
N ALA A 133 -13.31 -9.38 49.44
CA ALA A 133 -14.58 -8.88 48.91
C ALA A 133 -14.83 -9.51 47.54
N LEU A 134 -15.98 -10.16 47.36
CA LEU A 134 -16.36 -10.84 46.13
C LEU A 134 -17.47 -10.06 45.42
N ARG A 135 -17.18 -9.64 44.20
CA ARG A 135 -18.12 -8.94 43.33
C ARG A 135 -18.63 -9.89 42.26
N CYS A 136 -19.95 -9.95 42.10
CA CYS A 136 -20.61 -10.82 41.13
C CYS A 136 -21.69 -10.06 40.34
N ARG A 137 -22.30 -10.73 39.35
CA ARG A 137 -23.48 -10.21 38.65
C ARG A 137 -24.71 -10.39 39.54
N GLU A 138 -25.66 -9.47 39.44
CA GLU A 138 -26.89 -9.47 40.24
C GLU A 138 -27.68 -10.79 40.13
N VAL A 139 -27.75 -11.35 38.92
CA VAL A 139 -28.43 -12.64 38.64
C VAL A 139 -27.76 -13.84 39.32
N ASP A 140 -26.45 -13.76 39.60
CA ASP A 140 -25.64 -14.87 40.08
C ASP A 140 -25.49 -14.88 41.62
N VAL A 141 -25.99 -13.85 42.33
CA VAL A 141 -25.81 -13.68 43.79
C VAL A 141 -26.27 -14.91 44.56
N SER A 142 -27.42 -15.48 44.21
CA SER A 142 -27.99 -16.66 44.87
C SER A 142 -27.13 -17.93 44.67
N LEU A 143 -26.54 -18.11 43.49
CA LEU A 143 -25.66 -19.23 43.16
C LEU A 143 -24.31 -19.10 43.85
N VAL A 144 -23.75 -17.89 43.85
CA VAL A 144 -22.48 -17.55 44.51
C VAL A 144 -22.59 -17.79 46.01
N GLN A 145 -23.68 -17.35 46.65
CA GLN A 145 -23.88 -17.54 48.09
C GLN A 145 -23.95 -19.04 48.48
N ARG A 146 -24.43 -19.90 47.57
CA ARG A 146 -24.39 -21.36 47.74
C ARG A 146 -22.99 -21.94 47.53
N ALA A 147 -22.19 -21.40 46.61
CA ALA A 147 -20.86 -21.91 46.27
C ALA A 147 -19.76 -21.49 47.26
N VAL A 148 -19.87 -20.31 47.88
CA VAL A 148 -18.91 -19.75 48.85
C VAL A 148 -18.52 -20.70 50.00
N PRO A 149 -19.45 -21.34 50.75
CA PRO A 149 -19.07 -22.20 51.87
C PRO A 149 -18.26 -23.42 51.43
N ASP A 150 -18.57 -23.97 50.25
CA ASP A 150 -17.83 -25.11 49.72
C ASP A 150 -16.46 -24.70 49.14
N ALA A 151 -16.34 -23.50 48.60
CA ALA A 151 -15.05 -22.93 48.19
C ALA A 151 -14.12 -22.68 49.39
N ILE A 152 -14.64 -22.15 50.50
CA ILE A 152 -13.87 -21.92 51.74
C ILE A 152 -13.35 -23.24 52.32
N LYS A 153 -14.16 -24.32 52.30
CA LYS A 153 -13.72 -25.65 52.74
C LYS A 153 -12.52 -26.15 51.94
N VAL A 154 -12.58 -26.05 50.60
CA VAL A 154 -11.50 -26.48 49.72
C VAL A 154 -10.23 -25.65 49.95
N TYR A 155 -10.37 -24.33 50.09
CA TYR A 155 -9.25 -23.44 50.38
C TYR A 155 -8.63 -23.72 51.76
N LYS A 156 -9.44 -23.93 52.80
CA LYS A 156 -8.96 -24.26 54.15
C LYS A 156 -8.24 -25.60 54.19
N GLN A 157 -8.71 -26.60 53.44
CA GLN A 157 -8.04 -27.90 53.32
C GLN A 157 -6.67 -27.81 52.64
N ALA A 158 -6.53 -26.96 51.62
CA ALA A 158 -5.29 -26.85 50.86
C ALA A 158 -4.24 -25.94 51.51
N THR A 159 -4.67 -24.84 52.15
CA THR A 159 -3.77 -23.77 52.64
C THR A 159 -3.69 -23.68 54.16
N SER A 160 -4.55 -24.39 54.91
CA SER A 160 -4.65 -24.33 56.39
C SER A 160 -4.89 -22.92 56.96
N LYS A 161 -5.25 -21.95 56.11
CA LYS A 161 -5.56 -20.56 56.47
C LYS A 161 -7.07 -20.34 56.33
N GLU A 162 -7.62 -19.49 57.20
CA GLU A 162 -9.02 -19.08 57.12
C GLU A 162 -9.15 -17.81 56.27
N ALA A 163 -10.15 -17.80 55.39
CA ALA A 163 -10.50 -16.64 54.57
C ALA A 163 -11.99 -16.32 54.78
N VAL A 164 -12.29 -15.06 55.08
CA VAL A 164 -13.65 -14.53 55.19
C VAL A 164 -14.03 -13.87 53.88
N ILE A 165 -15.03 -14.43 53.19
CA ILE A 165 -15.54 -13.89 51.92
C ILE A 165 -16.77 -13.03 52.21
N LYS A 166 -16.70 -11.75 51.86
CA LYS A 166 -17.84 -10.80 51.92
C LYS A 166 -18.35 -10.55 50.51
N ILE A 167 -19.63 -10.80 50.26
CA ILE A 167 -20.24 -10.51 48.95
C ILE A 167 -20.59 -9.02 48.91
N ASP A 168 -20.07 -8.31 47.90
CA ASP A 168 -20.38 -6.90 47.66
C ASP A 168 -21.80 -6.81 47.07
N THR A 169 -22.70 -6.10 47.78
CA THR A 169 -24.11 -5.90 47.39
C THR A 169 -24.39 -4.46 46.93
N GLU A 170 -23.39 -3.58 46.96
CA GLU A 170 -23.52 -2.17 46.61
C GLU A 170 -23.00 -1.91 45.19
N CYS A 171 -21.97 -2.63 44.76
CA CYS A 171 -21.38 -2.51 43.42
C CYS A 171 -21.39 -3.84 42.67
N PHE A 172 -22.36 -4.08 41.79
CA PHE A 172 -22.40 -5.28 40.93
C PHE A 172 -21.53 -5.14 39.68
N LEU A 173 -21.18 -6.28 39.07
CA LEU A 173 -20.54 -6.28 37.74
C LEU A 173 -21.54 -5.75 36.68
N PRO A 174 -21.08 -4.95 35.70
CA PRO A 174 -21.95 -4.39 34.68
C PRO A 174 -22.64 -5.47 33.85
N THR A 175 -23.91 -5.21 33.50
CA THR A 175 -24.75 -6.05 32.63
C THR A 175 -24.39 -5.82 31.16
N GLY A 176 -23.18 -6.22 30.75
CA GLY A 176 -22.89 -6.41 29.32
C GLY A 176 -21.46 -6.13 28.87
N THR A 177 -20.87 -7.16 28.26
CA THR A 177 -20.35 -7.12 26.89
C THR A 177 -20.74 -8.42 26.22
#